data_AF-A0AA91Z5E1-F1
#
_entry.id   AF-A0AA91Z5E1-F1
#
_cell.length_a   1.000
_cell.length_b   1.000
_cell.length_c   1.000
_cell.angle_alpha   90.00
_cell.angle_beta   90.00
_cell.angle_gamma   90.00
#
_symmetry.space_group_name_H-M   'P 1'
#
loop_
_entity.id
_entity.type
_entity.pdbx_description
1 polymer ?
#
loop_
_entity_poly.entity_id
_entity_poly.type
_entity_poly.pdbx_seq_one_letter_code
_entity_poly.pdbx_strand_id
1 'polypeptide(L)'
;MKTEGPSAESLTDIYQARPGEPSPWTAITDQVMGGVSTAEVMQDGRYGSACTCLTGRTSLENNGGFVQMKLEIEPAWPCAEYAGFFIELCGPAHDYNLNVKTTQLDKPWQSFRCTLPVEPEWTRFVVPYAQLSPHRTDAELDPAKIRSVAVIAIGEAFDVDVCVRRFGFFK
;
A
#
# COMPACT_ATOMS: atom_id res chain seq x y z
N MET A 1 3.12 -17.50 22.71
CA MET A 1 4.38 -16.73 22.76
C MET A 1 4.01 -15.30 22.43
N LYS A 2 3.95 -14.41 23.43
CA LYS A 2 3.58 -13.02 23.21
C LYS A 2 4.78 -12.35 22.56
N THR A 3 4.63 -11.84 21.34
CA THR A 3 5.65 -11.00 20.73
C THR A 3 5.71 -9.71 21.55
N GLU A 4 6.81 -9.54 22.27
CA GLU A 4 7.18 -8.27 22.86
C GLU A 4 7.24 -7.25 21.71
N GLY A 5 6.42 -6.20 21.81
CA GLY A 5 6.40 -5.14 20.80
C GLY A 5 7.77 -4.46 20.69
N PRO A 6 8.19 -4.03 19.50
CA PRO A 6 9.47 -3.37 19.34
C PRO A 6 9.53 -2.09 20.19
N SER A 7 10.73 -1.79 20.69
CA SER A 7 11.07 -0.54 21.38
C SER A 7 10.55 0.65 20.59
N ALA A 8 10.02 1.68 21.26
CA ALA A 8 9.42 2.88 20.67
C ALA A 8 10.04 3.30 19.32
N GLU A 9 9.49 2.76 18.23
CA GLU A 9 9.91 3.09 16.86
C GLU A 9 9.59 4.57 16.64
N SER A 10 10.58 5.35 16.19
CA SER A 10 10.32 6.75 15.86
C SER A 10 9.60 6.81 14.51
N LEU A 11 8.26 6.90 14.58
CA LEU A 11 7.40 7.01 13.40
C LEU A 11 7.36 8.45 12.89
N THR A 12 7.47 8.62 11.59
CA THR A 12 7.28 9.90 10.89
C THR A 12 6.13 9.75 9.91
N ASP A 13 4.98 10.37 10.23
CA ASP A 13 3.81 10.37 9.37
C ASP A 13 4.08 11.17 8.09
N ILE A 14 3.81 10.54 6.95
CA ILE A 14 3.73 11.18 5.64
C ILE A 14 2.28 11.44 5.26
N TYR A 15 1.41 10.53 5.65
CA TYR A 15 -0.02 10.64 5.46
C TYR A 15 -0.73 10.24 6.75
N GLN A 16 -1.66 11.08 7.18
CA GLN A 16 -2.62 10.77 8.22
C GLN A 16 -3.98 11.25 7.72
N ALA A 17 -4.94 10.33 7.65
CA ALA A 17 -6.30 10.65 7.25
C ALA A 17 -6.93 11.64 8.24
N ARG A 18 -7.61 12.65 7.71
CA ARG A 18 -8.31 13.67 8.48
C ARG A 18 -9.70 13.92 7.89
N PRO A 19 -10.75 14.06 8.73
CA PRO A 19 -12.09 14.32 8.23
C PRO A 19 -12.15 15.61 7.40
N GLY A 20 -12.71 15.52 6.20
CA GLY A 20 -12.95 16.68 5.34
C GLY A 20 -11.72 17.19 4.59
N GLU A 21 -10.57 16.52 4.68
CA GLU A 21 -9.38 16.83 3.89
C GLU A 21 -9.30 15.90 2.66
N PRO A 22 -8.91 16.37 1.47
CA PRO A 22 -8.77 15.47 0.33
C PRO A 22 -7.70 14.40 0.57
N SER A 23 -7.92 13.20 0.03
CA SER A 23 -6.95 12.12 0.06
C SER A 23 -5.92 12.27 -1.08
N PRO A 24 -4.60 12.15 -0.81
CA PRO A 24 -3.58 12.09 -1.87
C PRO A 24 -3.50 10.72 -2.56
N TRP A 25 -4.15 9.70 -2.01
CA TRP A 25 -4.20 8.36 -2.61
C TRP A 25 -5.09 8.34 -3.85
N THR A 26 -4.68 7.59 -4.86
CA THR A 26 -5.37 7.48 -6.15
C THR A 26 -5.68 6.03 -6.50
N ALA A 27 -6.87 5.77 -7.05
CA ALA A 27 -7.25 4.45 -7.53
C ALA A 27 -6.60 4.16 -8.90
N ILE A 28 -6.09 2.94 -9.08
CA ILE A 28 -5.65 2.42 -10.38
C ILE A 28 -6.20 1.01 -10.53
N THR A 29 -6.74 0.69 -11.70
CA THR A 29 -7.29 -0.63 -12.02
C THR A 29 -6.56 -1.26 -13.21
N ASP A 30 -6.80 -2.55 -13.43
CA ASP A 30 -6.36 -3.29 -14.60
C ASP A 30 -6.97 -2.83 -15.94
N GLN A 31 -7.90 -1.87 -15.93
CA GLN A 31 -8.49 -1.28 -17.14
C GLN A 31 -7.42 -0.67 -18.07
N VAL A 32 -6.27 -0.25 -17.51
CA VAL A 32 -5.11 0.20 -18.29
C VAL A 32 -4.53 -0.88 -19.22
N MET A 33 -4.84 -2.14 -18.95
CA MET A 33 -4.48 -3.31 -19.76
C MET A 33 -5.69 -3.98 -20.44
N GLY A 34 -6.88 -3.37 -20.36
CA GLY A 34 -8.14 -3.92 -20.90
C GLY A 34 -8.93 -4.80 -19.93
N GLY A 35 -8.51 -4.91 -18.67
CA GLY A 35 -9.26 -5.55 -17.60
C GLY A 35 -10.58 -4.83 -17.29
N VAL A 36 -11.43 -5.47 -16.49
CA VAL A 36 -12.76 -4.96 -16.13
C VAL A 36 -12.95 -4.79 -14.63
N SER A 37 -11.86 -4.79 -13.86
CA SER A 37 -11.95 -4.49 -12.43
C SER A 37 -12.40 -3.06 -12.21
N THR A 38 -13.13 -2.83 -11.11
CA THR A 38 -13.61 -1.51 -10.71
C THR A 38 -13.01 -1.13 -9.37
N ALA A 39 -12.71 0.16 -9.19
CA ALA A 39 -12.26 0.66 -7.91
C ALA A 39 -12.56 2.15 -7.77
N GLU A 40 -12.76 2.55 -6.52
CA GLU A 40 -12.86 3.93 -6.09
C GLU A 40 -12.00 4.15 -4.84
N VAL A 41 -11.49 5.37 -4.69
CA VAL A 41 -10.83 5.80 -3.46
C VAL A 41 -11.63 6.94 -2.86
N MET A 42 -12.12 6.74 -1.63
CA MET A 42 -12.92 7.72 -0.91
C MET A 42 -12.41 7.91 0.51
N GLN A 43 -12.65 9.10 1.07
CA GLN A 43 -12.54 9.26 2.52
C GLN A 43 -13.75 8.67 3.23
N ASP A 44 -13.50 8.08 4.39
CA ASP A 44 -14.52 7.47 5.24
C ASP A 44 -14.11 7.53 6.73
N GLY A 45 -14.99 7.05 7.62
CA GLY A 45 -14.70 6.80 9.02
C GLY A 45 -14.92 5.32 9.38
N ARG A 46 -13.84 4.57 9.63
CA ARG A 46 -13.89 3.15 10.02
C ARG A 46 -13.44 2.97 11.45
N TYR A 47 -14.27 2.27 12.24
CA TYR A 47 -13.98 1.95 13.65
C TYR A 47 -13.55 3.18 14.47
N GLY A 48 -14.21 4.32 14.24
CA GLY A 48 -13.94 5.58 14.93
C GLY A 48 -12.67 6.33 14.49
N SER A 49 -12.02 5.92 13.39
CA SER A 49 -10.88 6.63 12.80
C SER A 49 -11.23 7.15 11.40
N ALA A 50 -10.83 8.38 11.08
CA ALA A 50 -10.82 8.84 9.70
C ALA A 50 -9.86 7.97 8.88
N CYS A 51 -10.21 7.68 7.64
CA CYS A 51 -9.42 6.87 6.74
C CYS A 51 -9.70 7.19 5.28
N THR A 52 -8.79 6.76 4.41
CA THR A 52 -9.04 6.63 2.97
C THR A 52 -9.25 5.16 2.65
N CYS A 53 -10.33 4.82 1.96
CA CYS A 53 -10.69 3.46 1.60
C CYS A 53 -10.61 3.25 0.10
N LEU A 54 -9.97 2.15 -0.29
CA LEU A 54 -10.10 1.54 -1.61
C LEU A 54 -11.27 0.56 -1.57
N THR A 55 -12.31 0.83 -2.34
CA THR A 55 -13.44 -0.09 -2.52
C THR A 55 -13.59 -0.47 -3.98
N GLY A 56 -14.10 -1.66 -4.27
CA GLY A 56 -14.28 -2.10 -5.65
C GLY A 56 -14.39 -3.60 -5.80
N ARG A 57 -14.06 -4.11 -6.98
CA ARG A 57 -14.04 -5.54 -7.26
C ARG A 57 -12.97 -5.87 -8.29
N THR A 58 -12.15 -6.85 -7.97
CA THR A 58 -11.23 -7.47 -8.92
C THR A 58 -11.95 -8.50 -9.80
N SER A 59 -11.61 -8.53 -11.10
CA SER A 59 -12.08 -9.52 -12.07
C SER A 59 -10.89 -10.08 -12.84
N LEU A 60 -10.84 -11.40 -13.03
CA LEU A 60 -9.80 -12.07 -13.83
C LEU A 60 -10.08 -12.02 -15.34
N GLU A 61 -11.23 -11.47 -15.75
CA GLU A 61 -11.57 -11.30 -17.16
C GLU A 61 -10.59 -10.36 -17.87
N ASN A 62 -10.41 -10.57 -19.18
CA ASN A 62 -9.50 -9.81 -20.03
C ASN A 62 -8.04 -9.74 -19.54
N ASN A 63 -7.56 -10.82 -18.90
CA ASN A 63 -6.23 -10.87 -18.26
C ASN A 63 -6.05 -9.78 -17.18
N GLY A 64 -7.15 -9.35 -16.58
CA GLY A 64 -7.14 -8.45 -15.44
C GLY A 64 -6.78 -9.18 -14.15
N GLY A 65 -7.33 -8.66 -13.06
CA GLY A 65 -7.22 -9.22 -11.73
C GLY A 65 -6.46 -8.33 -10.78
N PHE A 66 -6.46 -7.00 -10.97
CA PHE A 66 -5.92 -6.11 -9.95
C PHE A 66 -6.62 -4.76 -9.84
N VAL A 67 -6.63 -4.25 -8.60
CA VAL A 67 -6.90 -2.85 -8.27
C VAL A 67 -5.94 -2.40 -7.17
N GLN A 68 -5.59 -1.12 -7.15
CA GLN A 68 -4.68 -0.57 -6.14
C GLN A 68 -5.03 0.87 -5.77
N MET A 69 -4.72 1.24 -4.52
CA MET A 69 -4.63 2.63 -4.10
C MET A 69 -3.16 3.01 -3.98
N LYS A 70 -2.75 4.04 -4.72
CA LYS A 70 -1.36 4.47 -4.86
C LYS A 70 -1.14 5.84 -4.22
N LEU A 71 -0.03 5.97 -3.51
CA LEU A 71 0.53 7.22 -3.02
C LEU A 71 1.87 7.50 -3.73
N GLU A 72 2.02 8.68 -4.31
CA GLU A 72 3.32 9.14 -4.83
C GLU A 72 4.22 9.55 -3.66
N ILE A 73 5.51 9.22 -3.76
CA ILE A 73 6.54 9.63 -2.81
C ILE A 73 7.25 10.84 -3.40
N GLU A 74 7.24 11.96 -2.69
CA GLU A 74 7.91 13.17 -3.14
C GLU A 74 9.44 12.99 -3.10
N PRO A 75 10.18 13.48 -4.11
CA PRO A 75 11.64 13.42 -4.12
C PRO A 75 12.31 14.08 -2.90
N ALA A 76 11.61 14.99 -2.23
CA ALA A 76 12.10 15.67 -1.03
C ALA A 76 12.02 14.80 0.25
N TRP A 77 11.29 13.68 0.24
CA TRP A 77 11.19 12.81 1.41
C TRP A 77 12.44 11.92 1.52
N PRO A 78 13.17 11.98 2.65
CA PRO A 78 14.49 11.35 2.75
C PRO A 78 14.37 9.85 3.07
N CYS A 79 13.80 9.07 2.15
CA CYS A 79 13.55 7.62 2.32
C CYS A 79 14.80 6.85 2.77
N ALA A 80 15.98 7.24 2.28
CA ALA A 80 17.25 6.61 2.64
C ALA A 80 17.72 6.84 4.08
N GLU A 81 17.10 7.77 4.82
CA GLU A 81 17.39 8.02 6.25
C GLU A 81 16.57 7.14 7.19
N TYR A 82 15.69 6.29 6.66
CA TYR A 82 14.76 5.44 7.41
C TYR A 82 15.04 3.96 7.18
N ALA A 83 14.55 3.11 8.08
CA ALA A 83 14.70 1.65 7.99
C ALA A 83 13.59 0.99 7.16
N GLY A 84 12.47 1.69 6.95
CA GLY A 84 11.35 1.18 6.18
C GLY A 84 10.10 2.04 6.29
N PHE A 85 8.96 1.41 5.98
CA PHE A 85 7.64 2.02 6.07
C PHE A 85 6.86 1.51 7.26
N PHE A 86 5.92 2.32 7.74
CA PHE A 86 4.75 1.78 8.44
C PHE A 86 3.49 2.15 7.68
N ILE A 87 2.47 1.29 7.78
CA ILE A 87 1.14 1.55 7.25
C ILE A 87 0.10 0.97 8.20
N GLU A 88 -0.97 1.72 8.46
CA GLU A 88 -2.07 1.27 9.30
C GLU A 88 -3.29 0.99 8.42
N LEU A 89 -3.68 -0.29 8.34
CA LEU A 89 -4.76 -0.79 7.49
C LEU A 89 -5.88 -1.45 8.29
N CYS A 90 -7.10 -1.44 7.74
CA CYS A 90 -8.22 -2.26 8.18
C CYS A 90 -9.13 -2.63 7.00
N GLY A 91 -9.84 -3.75 7.08
CA GLY A 91 -10.80 -4.20 6.08
C GLY A 91 -11.28 -5.62 6.38
N PRO A 92 -12.22 -6.20 5.61
CA PRO A 92 -12.48 -7.63 5.69
C PRO A 92 -11.19 -8.45 5.54
N ALA A 93 -11.13 -9.61 6.19
CA ALA A 93 -9.95 -10.45 6.21
C ALA A 93 -9.52 -10.85 4.79
N HIS A 94 -8.37 -10.35 4.34
CA HIS A 94 -7.79 -10.66 3.03
C HIS A 94 -6.33 -10.24 2.96
N ASP A 95 -5.54 -10.94 2.15
CA ASP A 95 -4.17 -10.54 1.85
C ASP A 95 -4.14 -9.42 0.81
N TYR A 96 -3.40 -8.36 1.12
CA TYR A 96 -3.06 -7.31 0.17
C TYR A 96 -1.54 -7.24 0.02
N ASN A 97 -1.03 -6.71 -1.09
CA ASN A 97 0.40 -6.43 -1.18
C ASN A 97 0.66 -4.92 -0.99
N LEU A 98 1.69 -4.60 -0.22
CA LEU A 98 2.36 -3.30 -0.31
C LEU A 98 3.37 -3.37 -1.45
N ASN A 99 3.06 -2.73 -2.56
CA ASN A 99 3.96 -2.56 -3.69
C ASN A 99 4.74 -1.24 -3.57
N VAL A 100 6.04 -1.30 -3.80
CA VAL A 100 6.94 -0.16 -3.87
C VAL A 100 7.52 -0.08 -5.27
N LYS A 101 7.43 1.10 -5.87
CA LYS A 101 8.02 1.43 -7.16
C LYS A 101 9.23 2.33 -6.95
N THR A 102 10.30 2.04 -7.67
CA THR A 102 11.47 2.93 -7.75
C THR A 102 11.67 3.44 -9.17
N THR A 103 12.59 4.40 -9.33
CA THR A 103 13.05 4.86 -10.64
C THR A 103 13.98 3.85 -11.35
N GLN A 104 14.41 2.77 -10.68
CA GLN A 104 15.19 1.67 -11.28
C GLN A 104 14.31 0.70 -12.08
N LEU A 105 12.98 0.79 -11.94
CA LEU A 105 12.05 -0.17 -12.53
C LEU A 105 11.43 0.41 -13.81
N ASP A 106 11.85 -0.13 -14.94
CA ASP A 106 11.43 0.35 -16.27
C ASP A 106 10.10 -0.26 -16.75
N LYS A 107 9.65 -1.37 -16.15
CA LYS A 107 8.45 -2.08 -16.60
C LYS A 107 7.27 -1.91 -15.64
N PRO A 108 6.03 -1.80 -16.15
CA PRO A 108 4.85 -1.59 -15.31
C PRO A 108 4.54 -2.77 -14.37
N TRP A 109 4.95 -3.98 -14.71
CA TRP A 109 4.75 -5.19 -13.87
C TRP A 109 5.83 -5.44 -12.81
N GLN A 110 6.90 -4.64 -12.79
CA GLN A 110 8.00 -4.78 -11.81
C GLN A 110 7.68 -4.06 -10.51
N SER A 111 7.99 -4.65 -9.37
CA SER A 111 7.86 -3.97 -8.08
C SER A 111 8.81 -4.58 -7.04
N PHE A 112 9.00 -3.88 -5.94
CA PHE A 112 9.36 -4.51 -4.67
C PHE A 112 8.08 -4.67 -3.86
N ARG A 113 7.87 -5.80 -3.18
CA ARG A 113 6.58 -6.06 -2.52
C ARG A 113 6.68 -6.82 -1.21
N CYS A 114 5.70 -6.60 -0.35
CA CYS A 114 5.46 -7.36 0.88
C CYS A 114 3.96 -7.66 0.99
N THR A 115 3.59 -8.86 1.44
CA THR A 115 2.19 -9.24 1.66
C THR A 115 1.76 -8.86 3.07
N LEU A 116 0.61 -8.22 3.19
CA LEU A 116 0.01 -7.73 4.41
C LEU A 116 -1.33 -8.44 4.64
N PRO A 117 -1.44 -9.30 5.67
CA PRO A 117 -2.71 -9.94 6.04
C PRO A 117 -3.59 -8.93 6.77
N VAL A 118 -4.52 -8.31 6.05
CA VAL A 118 -5.44 -7.30 6.61
C VAL A 118 -6.58 -8.02 7.33
N GLU A 119 -6.99 -7.48 8.47
CA GLU A 119 -8.08 -7.99 9.31
C GLU A 119 -9.12 -6.89 9.62
N PRO A 120 -10.32 -7.23 10.14
CA PRO A 120 -11.38 -6.30 10.51
C PRO A 120 -11.07 -5.41 11.74
N GLU A 121 -9.80 -5.09 11.95
CA GLU A 121 -9.28 -4.23 13.00
C GLU A 121 -8.09 -3.43 12.50
N TRP A 122 -7.91 -2.22 13.04
CA TRP A 122 -6.79 -1.37 12.68
C TRP A 122 -5.47 -2.00 13.09
N THR A 123 -4.71 -2.47 12.10
CA THR A 123 -3.42 -3.12 12.29
C THR A 123 -2.32 -2.24 11.72
N ARG A 124 -1.26 -2.02 12.51
CA ARG A 124 -0.03 -1.39 12.03
C ARG A 124 0.91 -2.45 11.49
N PHE A 125 1.27 -2.32 10.23
CA PHE A 125 2.32 -3.09 9.59
C PHE A 125 3.58 -2.25 9.55
N VAL A 126 4.65 -2.76 10.15
CA VAL A 126 6.00 -2.19 10.06
C VAL A 126 6.75 -3.03 9.04
N VAL A 127 7.15 -2.40 7.94
CA VAL A 127 7.75 -3.06 6.77
C VAL A 127 9.16 -2.51 6.56
N PRO A 128 10.18 -3.14 7.18
CA PRO A 128 11.57 -2.86 6.86
C PRO A 128 11.83 -3.02 5.36
N TYR A 129 12.72 -2.20 4.80
CA TYR A 129 13.11 -2.32 3.40
C TYR A 129 13.62 -3.72 3.04
N ALA A 130 14.29 -4.40 3.99
CA ALA A 130 14.77 -5.77 3.82
C ALA A 130 13.66 -6.83 3.67
N GLN A 131 12.41 -6.52 4.04
CA GLN A 131 11.27 -7.43 3.84
C GLN A 131 10.59 -7.24 2.47
N LEU A 132 10.95 -6.19 1.73
CA LEU A 132 10.42 -5.97 0.39
C LEU A 132 11.14 -6.87 -0.61
N SER A 133 10.42 -7.88 -1.10
CA SER A 133 10.95 -8.83 -2.07
C SER A 133 10.87 -8.27 -3.49
N PRO A 134 11.94 -8.40 -4.32
CA PRO A 134 11.87 -8.04 -5.72
C PRO A 134 10.86 -8.94 -6.45
N HIS A 135 10.08 -8.34 -7.36
CA HIS A 135 9.11 -9.04 -8.18
C HIS A 135 9.32 -8.71 -9.65
N ARG A 136 9.65 -9.74 -10.44
CA ARG A 136 9.94 -9.68 -11.89
C ARG A 136 11.09 -8.73 -12.25
N THR A 137 12.04 -8.57 -11.34
CA THR A 137 13.24 -7.75 -11.48
C THR A 137 14.38 -8.40 -10.72
N ASP A 138 15.62 -8.18 -11.18
CA ASP A 138 16.84 -8.58 -10.48
C ASP A 138 17.48 -7.39 -9.73
N ALA A 139 16.85 -6.21 -9.79
CA ALA A 139 17.32 -5.03 -9.08
C ALA A 139 17.19 -5.21 -7.56
N GLU A 140 18.16 -4.66 -6.83
CA GLU A 140 18.05 -4.46 -5.38
C GLU A 140 17.37 -3.12 -5.10
N LEU A 141 16.60 -3.07 -4.01
CA LEU A 141 15.88 -1.86 -3.59
C LEU A 141 16.88 -0.79 -3.16
N ASP A 142 16.88 0.35 -3.86
CA ASP A 142 17.54 1.58 -3.42
C ASP A 142 16.48 2.53 -2.82
N PRO A 143 16.46 2.72 -1.49
CA PRO A 143 15.47 3.60 -0.84
C PRO A 143 15.48 5.03 -1.38
N ALA A 144 16.62 5.55 -1.82
CA ALA A 144 16.71 6.91 -2.37
C ALA A 144 16.01 7.06 -3.72
N LYS A 145 15.63 5.95 -4.36
CA LYS A 145 14.97 5.91 -5.67
C LYS A 145 13.48 5.58 -5.59
N ILE A 146 12.92 5.43 -4.40
CA ILE A 146 11.49 5.18 -4.21
C ILE A 146 10.68 6.37 -4.74
N ARG A 147 9.65 6.08 -5.54
CA ARG A 147 8.79 7.09 -6.15
C ARG A 147 7.30 6.90 -5.86
N SER A 148 6.86 5.69 -5.53
CA SER A 148 5.48 5.46 -5.08
C SER A 148 5.36 4.18 -4.27
N VAL A 149 4.32 4.17 -3.44
CA VAL A 149 3.83 2.98 -2.75
C VAL A 149 2.38 2.73 -3.13
N ALA A 150 1.93 1.49 -3.08
CA ALA A 150 0.54 1.15 -3.33
C ALA A 150 0.10 -0.06 -2.50
N VAL A 151 -1.12 -0.01 -1.98
CA VAL A 151 -1.81 -1.21 -1.49
C VAL A 151 -2.57 -1.81 -2.67
N ILE A 152 -2.27 -3.06 -3.02
CA ILE A 152 -2.81 -3.73 -4.20
C ILE A 152 -3.55 -5.02 -3.82
N ALA A 153 -4.76 -5.15 -4.33
CA ALA A 153 -5.50 -6.40 -4.46
C ALA A 153 -5.16 -7.00 -5.83
N ILE A 154 -4.66 -8.24 -5.87
CA ILE A 154 -4.21 -8.86 -7.13
C ILE A 154 -4.28 -10.38 -7.11
N GLY A 155 -4.60 -10.98 -8.26
CA GLY A 155 -4.42 -12.42 -8.52
C GLY A 155 -5.63 -13.29 -8.19
N GLU A 156 -6.69 -12.68 -7.65
CA GLU A 156 -7.95 -13.33 -7.30
C GLU A 156 -9.12 -12.39 -7.63
N ALA A 157 -10.32 -12.94 -7.81
CA ALA A 157 -11.54 -12.17 -7.99
C ALA A 157 -12.34 -12.11 -6.67
N PHE A 158 -12.33 -10.95 -6.03
CA PHE A 158 -13.07 -10.67 -4.80
C PHE A 158 -13.54 -9.21 -4.74
N ASP A 159 -14.45 -8.94 -3.80
CA ASP A 159 -14.87 -7.57 -3.46
C ASP A 159 -13.80 -6.93 -2.58
N VAL A 160 -13.25 -5.82 -3.05
CA VAL A 160 -12.14 -5.12 -2.41
C VAL A 160 -12.71 -4.08 -1.44
N ASP A 161 -12.22 -4.12 -0.22
CA ASP A 161 -12.51 -3.14 0.81
C ASP A 161 -11.31 -3.07 1.77
N VAL A 162 -10.46 -2.07 1.60
CA VAL A 162 -9.30 -1.85 2.48
C VAL A 162 -9.09 -0.36 2.68
N CYS A 163 -8.90 0.02 3.93
CA CYS A 163 -8.72 1.40 4.32
C CYS A 163 -7.35 1.63 4.93
N VAL A 164 -6.75 2.78 4.64
CA VAL A 164 -5.53 3.29 5.26
C VAL A 164 -5.87 4.53 6.08
N ARG A 165 -5.38 4.59 7.33
CA ARG A 165 -5.49 5.81 8.15
C ARG A 165 -4.18 6.53 8.34
N ARG A 166 -3.06 5.81 8.31
CA ARG A 166 -1.72 6.38 8.46
C ARG A 166 -0.71 5.64 7.59
N PHE A 167 0.23 6.38 7.05
CA PHE A 167 1.38 5.87 6.31
C PHE A 167 2.58 6.78 6.56
N GLY A 168 3.75 6.20 6.66
CA GLY A 168 4.97 6.96 6.82
C GLY A 168 6.21 6.10 6.96
N PHE A 169 7.24 6.67 7.55
CA PHE A 169 8.53 6.03 7.75
C PHE A 169 8.78 5.68 9.22
N PHE A 170 9.66 4.71 9.45
CA PHE A 170 10.20 4.41 10.78
C PHE A 170 11.72 4.31 10.74
N LYS A 171 12.37 4.61 11.87
CA LYS A 171 13.81 4.42 12.07
C LYS A 171 14.09 3.16 12.88
#